data_AF-A0A1H9DL88-F1
#
_entry.id   AF-A0A1H9DL88-F1
#
_cell.length_a   1.000
_cell.length_b   1.000
_cell.length_c   1.000
_cell.angle_alpha   90.00
_cell.angle_beta   90.00
_cell.angle_gamma   90.00
#
_symmetry.space_group_name_H-M   'P 1'
#
loop_
_entity.id
_entity.type
_entity.pdbx_description
1 polymer ?
#
loop_
_entity_poly.entity_id
_entity_poly.type
_entity_poly.pdbx_seq_one_letter_code
_entity_poly.pdbx_strand_id
1 'polypeptide(L)' 'MINYKYIGIAILLIVFGAFRLTKNKYYKRKEKDMLWAAESNVFWSYVVLIFFGILIIFYELKKFF' A
#
# COMPACT_ATOMS: atom_id res chain seq x y z
N MET A 1 22.08 1.69 13.71
CA MET A 1 22.58 0.96 12.52
C MET A 1 21.39 0.67 11.62
N ILE A 2 21.38 1.21 10.40
CA ILE A 2 20.26 1.08 9.46
C ILE A 2 20.15 -0.38 9.03
N ASN A 3 18.94 -0.93 9.08
CA ASN A 3 18.71 -2.29 8.61
C ASN A 3 18.11 -2.24 7.20
N TYR A 4 19.00 -2.23 6.21
CA TYR A 4 18.66 -2.11 4.79
C TYR A 4 17.65 -3.16 4.29
N LYS A 5 17.56 -4.31 4.96
CA LYS A 5 16.54 -5.34 4.68
C LYS A 5 15.11 -4.80 4.85
N TYR A 6 14.85 -4.03 5.92
CA TYR A 6 13.52 -3.46 6.18
C TYR A 6 13.18 -2.31 5.24
N ILE A 7 14.17 -1.51 4.84
CA ILE A 7 13.99 -0.46 3.83
C ILE A 7 13.62 -1.10 2.47
N GLY A 8 14.32 -2.18 2.08
CA GLY A 8 14.01 -2.91 0.84
C GLY A 8 12.59 -3.49 0.85
N ILE A 9 12.17 -4.09 1.97
CA ILE A 9 10.80 -4.60 2.15
C ILE A 9 9.77 -3.47 2.07
N ALA A 10 10.04 -2.33 2.71
CA ALA A 10 9.14 -1.19 2.70
C ALA A 10 8.95 -0.59 1.30
N ILE A 11 10.03 -0.48 0.51
CA ILE A 11 9.96 -0.03 -0.88
C ILE A 11 9.13 -1.01 -1.71
N LEU A 12 9.33 -2.33 -1.55
CA LEU A 12 8.54 -3.36 -2.24
C LEU A 12 7.05 -3.24 -1.91
N LEU A 13 6.68 -3.03 -0.63
CA LEU A 13 5.29 -2.85 -0.21
C LEU A 13 4.65 -1.62 -0.88
N ILE A 14 5.36 -0.51 -0.94
CA ILE A 14 4.87 0.73 -1.56
C ILE A 14 4.68 0.56 -3.08
N VAL A 15 5.68 -0.01 -3.77
CA VAL A 15 5.61 -0.22 -5.23
C VAL A 15 4.47 -1.17 -5.58
N PHE A 16 4.32 -2.27 -4.84
CA PHE A 16 3.27 -3.26 -5.11
C PHE A 16 1.87 -2.71 -4.83
N GLY A 17 1.71 -1.95 -3.73
CA GLY A 17 0.46 -1.26 -3.41
C GLY A 17 0.09 -0.23 -4.47
N ALA A 18 1.03 0.63 -4.88
CA ALA A 18 0.81 1.67 -5.89
C ALA A 18 0.47 1.08 -7.28
N PHE A 19 1.16 0.02 -7.68
CA PHE A 19 0.88 -0.69 -8.94
C PHE A 19 -0.52 -1.30 -8.96
N ARG A 20 -0.97 -1.88 -7.84
CA ARG A 20 -2.32 -2.44 -7.74
C ARG A 20 -3.40 -1.37 -7.71
N LEU A 21 -3.16 -0.24 -7.04
CA LEU A 21 -4.07 0.90 -7.00
C LEU A 21 -4.30 1.50 -8.39
N THR A 22 -3.24 1.68 -9.17
CA THR A 22 -3.34 2.23 -10.54
C THR A 22 -4.08 1.28 -11.51
N LYS A 23 -4.00 -0.03 -11.31
CA LYS A 23 -4.77 -1.01 -12.09
C LYS A 23 -6.24 -1.11 -11.70
N ASN A 24 -6.60 -0.70 -10.48
CA ASN A 24 -7.95 -0.84 -9.96
C ASN A 24 -8.81 0.34 -10.46
N LYS A 25 -9.53 0.14 -11.56
CA LYS A 25 -10.45 1.15 -12.13
C LYS A 25 -11.73 1.26 -11.29
N TYR A 26 -11.61 1.82 -10.07
CA TYR A 26 -12.72 2.07 -9.13
C TYR A 26 -13.93 2.78 -9.72
N TYR A 27 -13.69 3.61 -10.73
CA TYR A 27 -14.64 4.63 -11.14
C TYR A 27 -15.60 4.23 -12.27
N LYS A 28 -15.46 3.02 -12.85
CA LYS A 28 -16.19 2.68 -14.10
C LYS A 28 -17.34 1.68 -13.98
N ARG A 29 -17.67 1.15 -12.80
CA ARG A 29 -18.76 0.17 -12.65
C ARG A 29 -19.90 0.72 -11.81
N LYS A 30 -20.97 1.15 -12.48
CA LYS A 30 -22.32 1.11 -11.92
C LYS A 30 -22.78 -0.36 -11.96
N GLU A 31 -23.52 -0.81 -10.95
CA GLU A 31 -24.48 -1.95 -11.01
C GLU A 31 -24.16 -3.30 -10.32
N LYS A 32 -23.11 -3.50 -9.52
CA LYS A 32 -23.02 -4.71 -8.65
C LYS A 32 -22.46 -4.42 -7.26
N ASP A 33 -23.35 -4.17 -6.30
CA ASP A 33 -23.02 -3.76 -4.91
C ASP A 33 -22.03 -4.70 -4.20
N MET A 34 -22.12 -6.01 -4.42
CA MET A 34 -21.18 -6.99 -3.83
C MET A 34 -19.76 -6.88 -4.43
N LEU A 35 -19.65 -6.57 -5.71
CA LEU A 35 -18.36 -6.39 -6.39
C LEU A 35 -17.71 -5.07 -6.00
N TRP A 36 -18.51 -4.02 -5.78
CA TRP A 36 -18.04 -2.74 -5.30
C TRP A 36 -17.49 -2.81 -3.86
N ALA A 37 -18.19 -3.50 -2.95
CA ALA A 37 -17.72 -3.68 -1.58
C ALA A 37 -16.43 -4.52 -1.51
N ALA A 38 -16.34 -5.58 -2.32
CA ALA A 38 -15.15 -6.41 -2.41
C ALA A 38 -13.96 -5.65 -3.03
N GLU A 39 -14.19 -4.90 -4.11
CA GLU A 39 -13.17 -4.01 -4.68
C GLU A 39 -12.74 -3.01 -3.59
N SER A 40 -13.64 -2.20 -3.03
CA SER A 40 -13.32 -1.20 -1.99
C SER A 40 -12.44 -1.73 -0.86
N ASN A 41 -12.77 -2.89 -0.29
CA ASN A 41 -11.94 -3.54 0.73
C ASN A 41 -10.53 -3.84 0.22
N VAL A 42 -10.39 -4.35 -1.01
CA VAL A 42 -9.10 -4.60 -1.65
C VAL A 42 -8.30 -3.29 -1.85
N PHE A 43 -8.94 -2.16 -2.18
CA PHE A 43 -8.24 -0.86 -2.23
C PHE A 43 -7.78 -0.38 -0.87
N TRP A 44 -8.64 -0.42 0.13
CA TRP A 44 -8.25 -0.07 1.50
C TRP A 44 -7.11 -0.95 2.00
N SER A 45 -7.11 -2.24 1.64
CA SER A 45 -6.01 -3.16 1.93
C SER A 45 -4.68 -2.67 1.35
N TYR A 46 -4.67 -2.21 0.09
CA TYR A 46 -3.48 -1.66 -0.55
C TYR A 46 -3.06 -0.30 0.02
N VAL A 47 -4.00 0.55 0.41
CA VAL A 47 -3.71 1.83 1.07
C VAL A 47 -3.04 1.59 2.42
N VAL A 48 -3.56 0.65 3.21
CA VAL A 48 -2.94 0.25 4.49
C VAL A 48 -1.54 -0.34 4.25
N LEU A 49 -1.35 -1.15 3.22
CA LEU A 49 -0.05 -1.71 2.85
C LEU A 49 1.01 -0.62 2.57
N ILE A 50 0.64 0.41 1.80
CA ILE A 50 1.50 1.56 1.49
C ILE A 50 1.81 2.33 2.77
N PHE A 51 0.80 2.54 3.63
CA PHE A 51 0.96 3.25 4.90
C PHE A 51 1.97 2.54 5.82
N PHE A 52 1.92 1.21 5.91
CA PHE A 52 2.89 0.42 6.64
C PHE A 52 4.31 0.53 6.05
N GLY A 53 4.45 0.50 4.73
CA GLY A 53 5.74 0.73 4.08
C GLY A 53 6.34 2.10 4.45
N ILE A 54 5.52 3.16 4.41
CA ILE A 54 5.95 4.51 4.79
C ILE A 54 6.33 4.56 6.27
N LEU A 55 5.56 3.94 7.17
CA LEU A 55 5.88 3.86 8.59
C LEU A 55 7.21 3.17 8.87
N ILE A 56 7.51 2.08 8.16
CA ILE A 56 8.79 1.37 8.30
C ILE A 56 9.95 2.27 7.85
N ILE A 57 9.79 2.99 6.74
CA ILE A 57 10.81 3.96 6.27
C ILE A 57 10.99 5.07 7.30
N PHE A 58 9.89 5.63 7.82
CA PHE A 58 9.93 6.68 8.83
C PHE A 58 10.60 6.21 10.12
N TYR A 59 10.33 4.98 10.56
CA TYR A 59 10.95 4.39 11.73
C TYR A 59 12.46 4.16 11.54
N GLU A 60 12.89 3.64 10.39
CA GLU A 60 14.30 3.46 10.08
C GLU A 60 15.03 4.79 9.90
N LEU A 61 14.39 5.83 9.35
CA LEU A 61 14.92 7.20 9.29
C LEU A 61 15.02 7.83 10.68
N LYS A 62 14.02 7.62 11.55
CA LYS A 62 14.04 8.12 12.93
C LYS A 62 15.16 7.48 13.75
N LYS A 63 15.57 6.25 13.47
CA LYS A 63 16.76 5.64 14.11
C LYS A 63 18.08 6.36 13.80
N PHE A 64 18.09 7.22 12.79
CA PHE A 64 19.28 7.99 12.40
C PHE A 64 19.37 9.34 13.12
N PHE A 65 18.25 9.88 13.61
CA PHE A 65 18.14 11.17 14.29
C PHE A 65 17.97 11.00 15.80
#